data_AF-A0A3D2MHJ2-F1
#
_entry.id   AF-A0A3D2MHJ2-F1
#
_cell.length_a   1.000
_cell.length_b   1.000
_cell.length_c   1.000
_cell.angle_alpha   90.00
_cell.angle_beta   90.00
_cell.angle_gamma   90.00
#
_symmetry.space_group_name_H-M   'P 1'
#
loop_
_entity.id
_entity.type
_entity.pdbx_description
1 polymer ?
#
loop_
_entity_poly.entity_id
_entity_poly.type
_entity_poly.pdbx_seq_one_letter_code
_entity_poly.pdbx_strand_id
1 'polypeptide(L)' 'MMDIRVANAPCSWGSLEFEGMGGEIPYGQMLDELRDTGYVGTELGDWGFMPTEPAALKEELQRRKLAMVGA' A
#
# COMPACT_ATOMS: atom_id res chain seq x y z
N MET A 1 9.71 9.24 24.70
CA MET A 1 10.56 9.06 23.51
C MET A 1 9.64 9.22 22.30
N MET A 2 10.04 9.95 21.25
CA MET A 2 9.24 10.00 20.01
C MET A 2 9.51 8.72 19.23
N ASP A 3 8.47 7.93 18.95
CA ASP A 3 8.58 6.76 18.09
C ASP A 3 8.61 7.17 16.62
N ILE A 4 9.64 6.74 15.90
CA ILE A 4 9.72 6.89 14.45
C ILE A 4 8.85 5.81 13.81
N ARG A 5 7.89 6.22 12.97
CA ARG A 5 7.02 5.32 12.22
C ARG A 5 7.61 5.06 10.84
N VAL A 6 7.54 3.81 10.38
CA VAL A 6 8.12 3.37 9.11
C VAL A 6 7.02 2.92 8.15
N ALA A 7 7.12 3.34 6.90
CA ALA A 7 6.23 3.00 5.79
C ALA A 7 7.00 2.27 4.67
N ASN A 8 6.28 1.60 3.78
CA ASN A 8 6.86 0.96 2.58
C ASN A 8 5.98 1.23 1.35
N ALA A 9 6.61 1.47 0.20
CA ALA A 9 5.94 1.78 -1.05
C ALA A 9 5.54 0.48 -1.80
N PRO A 10 4.48 0.53 -2.65
CA PRO A 10 4.03 -0.63 -3.42
C PRO A 10 5.08 -1.26 -4.34
N CYS A 11 6.10 -0.49 -4.77
CA CYS A 11 7.17 -1.00 -5.66
C CYS A 11 7.95 -2.18 -5.06
N SER A 12 8.05 -2.28 -3.73
CA SER A 12 8.69 -3.42 -3.05
C SER A 12 8.00 -4.77 -3.31
N TRP A 13 6.73 -4.76 -3.73
CA TRP A 13 5.95 -5.96 -4.07
C TRP A 13 5.96 -6.30 -5.56
N GLY A 14 6.70 -5.56 -6.38
CA GLY A 14 6.77 -5.79 -7.82
C GLY A 14 5.50 -5.40 -8.58
N SER A 15 4.52 -4.76 -7.93
CA SER A 15 3.25 -4.39 -8.55
C SER A 15 3.36 -3.30 -9.62
N LEU A 16 4.48 -2.56 -9.70
CA LEU A 16 4.60 -1.33 -10.50
C LEU A 16 5.67 -1.39 -11.61
N GLU A 17 6.53 -2.41 -11.65
CA GLU A 17 7.73 -2.36 -12.51
C GLU A 17 7.59 -3.08 -13.86
N PHE A 18 6.62 -4.00 -14.03
CA PHE A 18 6.56 -4.83 -15.24
C PHE A 18 5.14 -5.23 -15.66
N GLU A 19 4.37 -4.29 -16.21
CA GLU A 19 3.08 -4.57 -16.84
C GLU A 19 3.19 -5.76 -17.82
N GLY A 20 2.46 -6.84 -17.52
CA GLY A 20 2.35 -8.00 -18.41
C GLY A 20 3.47 -9.05 -18.30
N MET A 21 4.44 -8.92 -17.40
CA MET A 21 5.46 -9.98 -17.16
C MET A 21 5.08 -10.97 -16.04
N GLY A 22 3.91 -10.78 -15.41
CA GLY A 22 3.42 -11.64 -14.33
C GLY A 22 4.12 -11.36 -13.00
N GLY A 23 3.41 -11.63 -11.89
CA GLY A 23 3.90 -11.36 -10.53
C GLY A 23 3.25 -10.16 -9.84
N GLU A 24 2.41 -9.40 -10.55
CA GLU A 24 1.58 -8.37 -9.91
C GLU A 24 0.58 -9.02 -8.93
N ILE A 25 0.64 -8.58 -7.68
CA ILE A 25 -0.35 -8.95 -6.68
C ILE A 25 -1.42 -7.84 -6.56
N PRO A 26 -2.68 -8.19 -6.27
CA PRO A 26 -3.71 -7.18 -6.04
C PRO A 26 -3.35 -6.33 -4.82
N TYR A 27 -3.71 -5.04 -4.86
CA TYR A 27 -3.41 -4.11 -3.75
C TYR A 27 -3.88 -4.64 -2.39
N GLY A 28 -5.00 -5.37 -2.34
CA GLY A 28 -5.51 -5.95 -1.10
C GLY A 28 -4.51 -6.90 -0.44
N GLN A 29 -3.90 -7.79 -1.23
CA GLN A 29 -2.85 -8.70 -0.76
C GLN A 29 -1.63 -7.91 -0.29
N MET A 30 -1.17 -6.93 -1.09
CA MET A 30 -0.03 -6.09 -0.72
C MET A 30 -0.24 -5.38 0.62
N LEU A 31 -1.40 -4.75 0.82
CA LEU A 31 -1.70 -4.03 2.06
C LEU A 31 -1.79 -4.97 3.28
N ASP A 32 -2.27 -6.20 3.08
CA ASP A 32 -2.28 -7.21 4.15
C ASP A 32 -0.86 -7.64 4.52
N GLU A 33 0.00 -7.91 3.54
CA GLU A 33 1.41 -8.24 3.76
C GLU A 33 2.21 -7.07 4.38
N LEU A 34 1.92 -5.84 3.96
CA LEU A 34 2.53 -4.62 4.52
C LEU A 34 2.20 -4.45 6.02
N ARG A 35 0.95 -4.74 6.41
CA ARG A 35 0.55 -4.78 7.82
C ARG A 35 1.27 -5.90 8.57
N ASP A 36 1.27 -7.11 8.01
CA ASP A 36 1.79 -8.31 8.68
C ASP A 36 3.31 -8.28 8.87
N THR A 37 4.01 -7.50 8.03
CA THR A 37 5.45 -7.21 8.17
C THR A 37 5.77 -6.10 9.17
N GLY A 38 4.76 -5.42 9.71
CA GLY A 38 4.90 -4.42 10.79
C GLY A 38 5.05 -2.97 10.32
N TYR A 39 4.92 -2.70 9.02
CA TYR A 39 4.83 -1.32 8.53
C TYR A 39 3.50 -0.69 8.92
N VAL A 40 3.51 0.63 9.09
CA VAL A 40 2.33 1.38 9.55
C VAL A 40 1.82 2.38 8.51
N GLY A 41 2.35 2.33 7.29
CA GLY A 41 1.90 3.18 6.21
C GLY A 41 2.47 2.79 4.85
N THR A 42 1.90 3.40 3.82
CA THR A 42 2.27 3.20 2.42
C THR A 42 2.05 4.48 1.61
N GLU A 43 2.56 4.46 0.38
CA GLU A 43 2.27 5.46 -0.65
C GLU A 43 1.17 4.93 -1.58
N LEU A 44 0.55 5.81 -2.37
CA LEU A 44 -0.56 5.43 -3.25
C LEU A 44 -0.15 4.38 -4.31
N GLY A 45 1.10 4.46 -4.78
CA GLY A 45 1.55 3.74 -5.97
C GLY A 45 0.98 4.36 -7.25
N ASP A 46 1.03 3.59 -8.34
CA ASP A 46 0.53 4.08 -9.63
C ASP A 46 -0.98 4.31 -9.61
N TRP A 47 -1.40 5.32 -10.38
CA TRP A 47 -2.80 5.68 -10.49
C TRP A 47 -3.65 4.50 -10.98
N GLY A 48 -4.63 4.08 -10.17
CA GLY A 48 -5.51 2.97 -10.48
C GLY A 48 -5.08 1.61 -9.90
N PHE A 49 -3.89 1.52 -9.27
CA PHE A 49 -3.51 0.31 -8.53
C PHE A 49 -4.36 0.13 -7.26
N MET A 50 -4.55 1.21 -6.50
CA MET A 50 -5.48 1.29 -5.37
C MET A 50 -6.78 2.02 -5.78
N PRO A 51 -7.86 1.94 -4.96
CA PRO A 51 -9.06 2.72 -5.20
C PRO A 51 -8.76 4.21 -5.38
N THR A 52 -9.28 4.79 -6.46
CA THR A 52 -9.14 6.22 -6.75
C THR A 52 -10.22 7.07 -6.07
N GLU A 53 -11.31 6.43 -5.61
CA GLU A 53 -12.33 7.07 -4.79
C GLU A 53 -11.80 7.25 -3.35
N PRO A 54 -11.69 8.49 -2.84
CA PRO A 54 -11.07 8.75 -1.53
C PRO A 54 -11.72 8.01 -0.36
N ALA A 55 -13.04 7.80 -0.38
CA ALA A 55 -13.73 7.10 0.70
C ALA A 55 -13.36 5.61 0.72
N ALA A 56 -13.33 4.97 -0.45
CA ALA A 56 -12.95 3.57 -0.59
C ALA A 56 -11.48 3.33 -0.21
N LEU A 57 -10.59 4.22 -0.66
CA LEU A 57 -9.17 4.17 -0.30
C LEU A 57 -8.97 4.28 1.21
N LYS A 58 -9.66 5.22 1.85
CA LYS A 58 -9.61 5.41 3.30
C LYS A 58 -10.10 4.17 4.04
N GLU A 59 -11.17 3.53 3.58
CA GLU A 59 -11.71 2.31 4.18
C GLU A 59 -10.67 1.16 4.14
N GLU A 60 -10.04 0.93 2.98
CA GLU A 60 -9.04 -0.11 2.81
C GLU A 60 -7.81 0.06 3.72
N LEU A 61 -7.36 1.30 3.91
CA LEU A 61 -6.26 1.64 4.83
C LEU A 61 -6.67 1.52 6.29
N GLN A 62 -7.84 2.04 6.67
CA GLN A 62 -8.33 2.01 8.05
C GLN A 62 -8.58 0.59 8.55
N ARG A 63 -9.12 -0.29 7.70
CA ARG A 63 -9.32 -1.71 8.03
C ARG A 63 -8.01 -2.38 8.47
N ARG A 64 -6.88 -1.91 7.96
CA ARG A 64 -5.53 -2.45 8.22
C ARG A 64 -4.69 -1.59 9.15
N LYS A 65 -5.23 -0.48 9.66
CA LYS A 65 -4.51 0.50 10.50
C LYS A 65 -3.27 1.08 9.80
N LEU A 66 -3.33 1.25 8.48
CA LEU A 66 -2.27 1.85 7.68
C LEU A 66 -2.52 3.34 7.46
N ALA A 67 -1.45 4.12 7.40
CA ALA A 67 -1.49 5.52 7.03
C ALA A 67 -1.07 5.72 5.57
N MET A 68 -1.74 6.66 4.88
CA MET A 68 -1.23 7.21 3.63
C MET A 68 -0.14 8.24 3.94
N VAL A 69 1.08 8.04 3.46
CA VAL A 69 2.19 8.97 3.71
C VAL A 69 2.57 9.81 2.48
N GLY A 70 2.12 9.43 1.29
CA GLY A 70 2.40 10.12 0.02
C GLY A 70 1.54 9.59 -1.13
N ALA A 71 1.46 10.37 -2.21
CA ALA A 71 0.78 10.03 -3.46
C ALA A 71 1.67 10.44 -4.64
#